data_AF-A0A2U9IP05-F1
#
_entry.id   AF-A0A2U9IP05-F1
#
_cell.length_a   1.000
_cell.length_b   1.000
_cell.length_c   1.000
_cell.angle_alpha   90.00
_cell.angle_beta   90.00
_cell.angle_gamma   90.00
#
_symmetry.space_group_name_H-M   'P 1'
#
loop_
_entity.id
_entity.type
_entity.pdbx_description
1 polymer ?
#
loop_
_entity_poly.entity_id
_entity_poly.type
_entity_poly.pdbx_seq_one_letter_code
_entity_poly.pdbx_strand_id
1 'polypeptide(L)'
;MLSVVSVIIFLVYGILSPIYYHFIKPNLSNEKGFLISWTLAPFLVSYVYSFLQVYVIAVLVPLNILAIFLVLKQQTKYIWNGLLFLLLSFIIALFYKIL
;
A
#
# COMPACT_ATOMS: atom_id res chain seq x y z
N MET A 1 8.83 -16.95 -5.63
CA MET A 1 9.71 -16.26 -4.66
C MET A 1 9.52 -14.73 -4.65
N LEU A 2 9.22 -14.09 -5.80
CA LEU A 2 9.04 -12.63 -5.93
C LEU A 2 7.68 -12.06 -5.43
N SER A 3 6.62 -12.86 -5.34
CA SER A 3 5.28 -12.44 -4.85
C SER A 3 5.15 -12.37 -3.33
N VAL A 4 5.88 -13.23 -2.59
CA VAL A 4 5.92 -13.22 -1.12
C VAL A 4 6.49 -11.90 -0.61
N VAL A 5 7.44 -11.32 -1.34
CA VAL A 5 8.02 -10.01 -1.02
C VAL A 5 6.96 -8.91 -1.07
N SER A 6 6.13 -8.87 -2.11
CA SER A 6 5.01 -7.91 -2.21
C SER A 6 4.02 -8.06 -1.05
N VAL A 7 3.66 -9.29 -0.67
CA VAL A 7 2.80 -9.55 0.50
C VAL A 7 3.42 -8.97 1.77
N ILE A 8 4.71 -9.23 2.01
CA ILE A 8 5.42 -8.74 3.19
C ILE A 8 5.47 -7.21 3.19
N ILE A 9 5.76 -6.57 2.05
CA ILE A 9 5.79 -5.10 1.93
C ILE A 9 4.45 -4.50 2.37
N PHE A 10 3.34 -4.95 1.80
CA PHE A 10 2.02 -4.41 2.15
C PHE A 10 1.62 -4.73 3.60
N LEU A 11 2.00 -5.89 4.13
CA LEU A 11 1.77 -6.23 5.53
C LEU A 11 2.52 -5.29 6.48
N VAL A 12 3.81 -5.03 6.22
CA VAL A 12 4.63 -4.10 7.01
C VAL A 12 4.03 -2.70 6.99
N TYR A 13 3.63 -2.20 5.82
CA TYR A 13 2.96 -0.90 5.72
C TYR A 13 1.62 -0.86 6.47
N GLY A 14 0.84 -1.94 6.44
CA GLY A 14 -0.39 -2.05 7.21
C GLY A 14 -0.19 -1.96 8.72
N ILE A 15 0.85 -2.64 9.24
CA ILE A 15 1.19 -2.60 10.68
C ILE A 15 1.77 -1.24 11.07
N LEU A 16 2.60 -0.65 10.21
CA LEU A 16 3.24 0.64 10.50
C LEU A 16 2.29 1.83 10.39
N SER A 17 1.28 1.77 9.52
CA SER A 17 0.30 2.86 9.34
C SER A 17 -0.30 3.42 10.65
N PRO A 18 -0.86 2.60 11.57
CA PRO A 18 -1.39 3.11 12.84
C PRO A 18 -0.30 3.64 13.77
N ILE A 19 0.92 3.10 13.72
CA ILE A 19 2.07 3.60 14.48
C ILE A 19 2.45 5.00 13.97
N TYR A 20 2.58 5.17 12.65
CA TYR A 20 2.83 6.47 12.04
C TYR A 20 1.70 7.47 12.31
N TYR A 21 0.44 7.02 12.30
CA TYR A 21 -0.70 7.86 12.67
C TYR A 21 -0.56 8.43 14.08
N HIS A 22 -0.14 7.62 15.05
CA HIS A 22 -0.06 8.06 16.43
C HIS A 22 1.16 8.95 16.71
N PHE A 23 2.34 8.56 16.21
CA PHE A 23 3.59 9.23 16.58
C PHE A 23 4.05 10.33 15.62
N ILE A 24 3.75 10.18 14.32
CA ILE A 24 4.32 11.05 13.28
C ILE A 24 3.30 12.08 12.81
N LYS A 25 2.03 11.69 12.62
CA LYS A 25 0.98 12.60 12.15
C LYS A 25 0.90 13.94 12.91
N PRO A 26 0.96 14.00 14.25
CA PRO A 26 0.85 15.27 14.98
C PRO A 26 1.95 16.28 14.65
N ASN A 27 3.10 15.81 14.13
CA ASN A 27 4.29 16.60 13.87
C ASN A 27 4.51 16.89 12.38
N LEU A 28 3.59 16.47 11.50
CA LEU A 28 3.73 16.65 10.06
C LEU A 28 3.29 18.05 9.62
N SER A 29 4.23 18.84 9.09
CA SER A 29 3.94 20.13 8.44
C SER A 29 3.25 19.98 7.08
N ASN A 30 3.43 18.82 6.42
CA ASN A 30 2.79 18.50 5.13
C ASN A 30 2.20 17.08 5.14
N GLU A 31 1.05 16.91 5.81
CA GLU A 31 0.36 15.62 5.92
C GLU A 31 0.01 15.03 4.54
N LYS A 32 -0.45 15.87 3.61
CA LYS A 32 -0.87 15.39 2.27
C LYS A 32 0.31 14.85 1.47
N GLY A 33 1.43 15.57 1.45
CA GLY A 33 2.65 15.11 0.78
C GLY A 33 3.17 13.80 1.38
N PHE A 34 3.20 13.73 2.72
CA PHE A 34 3.58 12.51 3.42
C PHE A 34 2.68 11.33 3.03
N LEU A 35 1.35 11.51 3.04
CA LEU A 35 0.40 10.45 2.74
C LEU A 35 0.50 9.95 1.29
N ILE A 36 0.74 10.85 0.33
CA ILE A 36 0.98 10.46 -1.07
C ILE A 36 2.23 9.58 -1.12
N SER A 37 3.34 10.01 -0.53
CA SER A 37 4.59 9.23 -0.51
C SER A 37 4.43 7.89 0.23
N TRP A 38 3.80 7.89 1.40
CA TRP A 38 3.53 6.70 2.21
C TRP A 38 2.70 5.67 1.43
N THR A 39 1.69 6.15 0.72
CA THR A 39 0.80 5.29 -0.07
C THR A 39 1.47 4.76 -1.31
N LEU A 40 2.29 5.56 -2.01
CA LEU A 40 2.97 5.16 -3.24
C LEU A 40 4.13 4.19 -3.01
N ALA A 41 4.84 4.34 -1.91
CA ALA A 41 6.04 3.56 -1.61
C ALA A 41 5.84 2.03 -1.71
N PRO A 42 4.84 1.40 -1.06
CA PRO A 42 4.66 -0.04 -1.14
C PRO A 42 4.33 -0.52 -2.55
N PHE A 43 3.61 0.28 -3.36
CA PHE A 43 3.35 -0.06 -4.77
C PHE A 43 4.61 0.04 -5.61
N LEU A 44 5.41 1.11 -5.46
CA LEU A 44 6.66 1.28 -6.22
C LEU A 44 7.60 0.10 -5.96
N VAL A 45 7.80 -0.26 -4.69
CA VAL A 45 8.64 -1.40 -4.31
C VAL A 45 8.04 -2.70 -4.86
N SER A 46 6.72 -2.89 -4.77
CA SER A 46 6.05 -4.08 -5.30
C SER A 46 6.16 -4.21 -6.82
N TYR A 47 6.17 -3.11 -7.58
CA TYR A 47 6.38 -3.14 -9.03
C TYR A 47 7.79 -3.64 -9.40
N VAL A 48 8.81 -3.21 -8.66
CA VAL A 48 10.20 -3.70 -8.85
C VAL A 48 10.26 -5.21 -8.65
N TYR A 49 9.60 -5.74 -7.62
CA TYR A 49 9.59 -7.18 -7.34
C TYR A 49 8.55 -7.96 -8.14
N SER A 50 7.67 -7.33 -8.93
CA SER A 50 6.62 -8.03 -9.69
C SER A 50 6.77 -7.89 -11.21
N PHE A 51 7.92 -7.38 -11.68
CA PHE A 51 8.18 -6.92 -13.06
C PHE A 51 7.83 -7.93 -14.19
N LEU A 52 7.75 -9.23 -13.90
CA LEU A 52 7.45 -10.27 -14.89
C LEU A 52 6.06 -10.91 -14.75
N GLN A 53 5.25 -10.46 -13.77
CA GLN A 53 3.95 -11.04 -13.46
C GLN A 53 2.85 -10.08 -13.91
N VAL A 54 2.51 -10.11 -15.21
CA VAL A 54 1.51 -9.22 -15.82
C VAL A 54 0.19 -9.21 -15.04
N TYR A 55 -0.26 -10.37 -14.56
CA TYR A 55 -1.48 -10.50 -13.75
C TYR A 55 -1.40 -9.75 -12.41
N VAL A 56 -0.24 -9.78 -11.75
CA VAL A 56 -0.01 -9.06 -10.48
C VAL A 56 0.04 -7.56 -10.72
N ILE A 57 0.69 -7.12 -11.79
CA ILE A 57 0.72 -5.70 -12.19
C ILE A 57 -0.69 -5.20 -12.54
N ALA A 58 -1.49 -5.99 -13.27
CA ALA A 58 -2.87 -5.65 -13.62
C ALA A 58 -3.77 -5.46 -12.40
N VAL A 59 -3.45 -6.08 -11.26
CA VAL A 59 -4.14 -5.89 -9.98
C VAL A 59 -3.57 -4.70 -9.21
N LEU A 60 -2.24 -4.59 -9.11
CA LEU A 60 -1.57 -3.53 -8.35
C LEU A 60 -1.83 -2.12 -8.91
N VAL A 61 -1.91 -1.95 -10.23
CA VAL A 61 -2.10 -0.63 -10.87
C VAL A 61 -3.44 0.01 -10.50
N PRO A 62 -4.61 -0.66 -10.68
CA PRO A 62 -5.89 -0.13 -10.22
C PRO A 62 -5.91 0.19 -8.72
N LEU A 63 -5.28 -0.65 -7.91
CA LEU A 63 -5.22 -0.47 -6.45
C LEU A 63 -4.36 0.73 -6.06
N ASN A 64 -3.26 0.99 -6.76
CA ASN A 64 -2.45 2.19 -6.60
C ASN A 64 -3.26 3.45 -6.93
N ILE A 65 -3.94 3.44 -8.09
CA ILE A 65 -4.81 4.56 -8.51
C ILE A 65 -5.89 4.83 -7.46
N LEU A 66 -6.54 3.78 -6.95
CA LEU A 66 -7.55 3.90 -5.89
C LEU A 66 -6.95 4.51 -4.62
N ALA A 67 -5.77 4.07 -4.21
CA ALA A 67 -5.12 4.58 -3.00
C ALA A 67 -4.75 6.07 -3.15
N ILE A 68 -4.22 6.49 -4.30
CA ILE A 68 -4.00 7.92 -4.61
C ILE A 68 -5.32 8.70 -4.59
N PHE A 69 -6.37 8.16 -5.23
CA PHE A 69 -7.69 8.80 -5.26
C PHE A 69 -8.24 9.05 -3.85
N LEU A 70 -8.08 8.10 -2.93
CA LEU A 70 -8.48 8.25 -1.53
C LEU A 70 -7.71 9.39 -0.83
N VAL A 71 -6.40 9.53 -1.09
CA VAL A 71 -5.60 10.66 -0.56
C VAL A 71 -6.11 11.99 -1.13
N LEU A 72 -6.36 12.06 -2.44
CA LEU A 72 -6.84 13.28 -3.10
C LEU A 72 -8.23 13.71 -2.63
N LYS A 73 -9.10 12.75 -2.31
CA LYS A 73 -10.44 12.97 -1.72
C LYS A 73 -10.43 13.16 -0.21
N GLN A 74 -9.26 13.27 0.42
CA GLN A 74 -9.08 13.42 1.87
C GLN A 74 -9.71 12.28 2.70
N GLN A 75 -9.92 11.10 2.10
CA GLN A 75 -10.40 9.90 2.77
C GLN A 75 -9.24 9.15 3.45
N THR A 76 -8.40 9.89 4.18
CA THR A 76 -7.09 9.44 4.68
C THR A 76 -7.21 8.46 5.85
N LYS A 77 -8.39 8.39 6.49
CA LYS A 77 -8.68 7.44 7.58
C LYS A 77 -8.40 5.98 7.21
N TYR A 78 -8.64 5.60 5.95
CA TYR A 78 -8.42 4.24 5.44
C TYR A 78 -6.94 3.90 5.18
N ILE A 79 -6.09 4.91 5.14
CA ILE A 79 -4.65 4.78 4.95
C ILE A 79 -3.97 4.74 6.31
N TRP A 80 -4.38 5.65 7.20
CA TRP A 80 -3.89 5.76 8.56
C TRP A 80 -4.23 4.55 9.43
N ASN A 81 -5.40 3.95 9.27
CA ASN A 81 -5.76 2.73 10.01
C ASN A 81 -5.01 1.48 9.52
N GLY A 82 -4.25 1.57 8.42
CA GLY A 82 -3.47 0.47 7.84
C GLY A 82 -4.28 -0.65 7.19
N LEU A 83 -5.61 -0.61 7.31
CA LEU A 83 -6.50 -1.69 6.87
C LEU A 83 -6.45 -1.86 5.36
N LEU A 84 -6.31 -0.77 4.61
CA LEU A 84 -6.10 -0.82 3.16
C LEU A 84 -4.86 -1.64 2.79
N PHE A 85 -3.72 -1.41 3.45
CA PHE A 85 -2.48 -2.14 3.17
C PHE A 85 -2.54 -3.60 3.63
N LEU A 86 -3.22 -3.89 4.74
CA LEU A 86 -3.48 -5.26 5.17
C LEU A 86 -4.36 -6.01 4.17
N LEU A 87 -5.45 -5.40 3.69
CA LEU A 87 -6.29 -6.03 2.66
C LEU A 87 -5.49 -6.30 1.37
N LEU A 88 -4.63 -5.36 0.98
CA LEU A 88 -3.75 -5.53 -0.17
C LEU A 88 -2.82 -6.74 -0.03
N SER A 89 -2.23 -6.98 1.16
CA SER A 89 -1.37 -8.14 1.37
C SER A 89 -2.14 -9.46 1.21
N PHE A 90 -3.39 -9.53 1.71
CA PHE A 90 -4.26 -10.69 1.51
C PHE A 90 -4.67 -10.89 0.05
N ILE A 91 -5.06 -9.82 -0.65
CA ILE A 91 -5.44 -9.88 -2.07
C ILE A 91 -4.26 -10.41 -2.90
N ILE A 92 -3.07 -9.86 -2.71
CA ILE A 92 -1.87 -10.28 -3.44
C ILE A 92 -1.54 -11.75 -3.14
N ALA A 93 -1.64 -12.17 -1.87
CA ALA A 93 -1.42 -13.57 -1.49
C ALA A 93 -2.43 -14.53 -2.13
N LEU A 94 -3.71 -14.14 -2.20
CA LEU A 94 -4.77 -14.92 -2.85
C LEU A 94 -4.50 -15.07 -4.35
N PHE A 95 -4.23 -13.97 -5.06
CA PHE A 95 -3.92 -14.01 -6.48
C PHE A 95 -2.69 -14.87 -6.78
N TYR A 96 -1.69 -14.88 -5.91
CA TYR A 96 -0.52 -15.75 -6.07
C TYR A 96 -0.80 -17.23 -5.80
N LYS A 97 -1.74 -17.56 -4.90
CA LYS A 97 -2.06 -18.96 -4.59
C LYS A 97 -2.98 -19.60 -5.64
N ILE A 98 -3.77 -18.79 -6.33
CA ILE A 98 -4.76 -19.24 -7.32
C ILE A 98 -4.15 -19.48 -8.71
N LEU A 99 -3.04 -18.81 -9.04
CA LEU A 99 -2.29 -18.89 -10.30
C LEU A 99 -1.04 -19.78 -10.16
#